data_AF-A0A1B6KJ81-F1
#
_entry.id   AF-A0A1B6KJ81-F1
#
_cell.length_a   1.000
_cell.length_b   1.000
_cell.length_c   1.000
_cell.angle_alpha   90.00
_cell.angle_beta   90.00
_cell.angle_gamma   90.00
#
_symmetry.space_group_name_H-M   'P 1'
#
loop_
_entity.id
_entity.type
_entity.pdbx_description
1 polymer ?
#
loop_
_entity_poly.entity_id
_entity_poly.type
_entity_poly.pdbx_seq_one_letter_code
_entity_poly.pdbx_strand_id
1 'polypeptide(L)'
;DRHGYKKRDRVLMLTTTTLYLVMEEGKHFKSKHKLPLTAIAKVEITSQSDRFLLLRLSPEHHKTDKGDLILEMPNVIEFVTFLVSATDNHDLVNINSVENGQITHMLSDGTEGKIDLTQGQNGPGIQKSKNGHLIVVG
;
A
#
# COMPACT_ATOMS: atom_id res chain seq x y z
N ASP A 1 3.03 8.89 1.39
CA ASP A 1 4.28 9.30 0.68
C ASP A 1 5.31 8.23 0.99
N ARG A 2 6.14 7.78 0.04
CA ARG A 2 7.12 6.71 0.32
C ARG A 2 8.47 7.19 0.87
N HIS A 3 8.78 8.48 0.75
CA HIS A 3 10.01 9.06 1.36
C HIS A 3 9.72 9.68 2.73
N GLY A 4 8.64 10.45 2.81
CA GLY A 4 8.28 11.20 4.01
C GLY A 4 7.26 10.51 4.90
N TYR A 5 6.60 9.45 4.43
CA TYR A 5 5.41 8.84 5.06
C TYR A 5 4.32 9.84 5.46
N LYS A 6 4.28 11.00 4.78
CA LYS A 6 3.22 11.99 4.95
C LYS A 6 1.92 11.43 4.36
N LYS A 7 0.87 11.45 5.17
CA LYS A 7 -0.49 11.09 4.76
C LYS A 7 -0.99 12.05 3.69
N ARG A 8 -1.70 11.50 2.72
CA ARG A 8 -2.33 12.26 1.64
C ARG A 8 -3.63 11.56 1.27
N ASP A 9 -4.75 12.23 1.51
CA ASP A 9 -6.05 11.64 1.26
C ASP A 9 -6.29 11.46 -0.24
N ARG A 10 -6.73 10.27 -0.61
CA ARG A 10 -7.03 9.87 -1.98
C ARG A 10 -8.30 9.06 -1.98
N VAL A 11 -9.08 9.23 -3.04
CA VAL A 11 -10.12 8.27 -3.40
C VAL A 11 -9.45 7.21 -4.27
N LEU A 12 -9.70 5.95 -3.94
CA LEU A 12 -9.23 4.81 -4.71
C LEU A 12 -10.39 4.31 -5.58
N MET A 13 -10.13 4.14 -6.88
CA MET A 13 -11.09 3.59 -7.83
C MET A 13 -10.47 2.37 -8.51
N LEU A 14 -11.12 1.22 -8.36
CA LEU A 14 -10.74 -0.03 -9.01
C LEU A 14 -11.67 -0.27 -10.20
N THR A 15 -11.10 -0.46 -11.38
CA THR A 15 -11.80 -0.98 -12.55
C THR A 15 -11.37 -2.42 -12.82
N THR A 16 -11.92 -3.04 -13.86
CA THR A 16 -11.53 -4.40 -14.27
C THR A 16 -10.08 -4.52 -14.77
N THR A 17 -9.40 -3.40 -15.06
CA THR A 17 -8.05 -3.43 -15.64
C THR A 17 -7.08 -2.45 -15.00
N THR A 18 -7.56 -1.49 -14.21
CA THR A 18 -6.74 -0.38 -13.72
C THR A 18 -7.17 0.05 -12.32
N LEU A 19 -6.19 0.35 -11.48
CA LEU A 19 -6.34 1.01 -10.19
C LEU A 19 -5.99 2.49 -10.33
N TYR A 20 -6.87 3.37 -9.86
CA TYR A 20 -6.64 4.81 -9.84
C TYR A 20 -6.59 5.34 -8.41
N LEU A 21 -5.59 6.18 -8.15
CA LEU A 21 -5.59 7.08 -7.00
C LEU A 21 -5.95 8.47 -7.49
N VAL A 22 -7.11 8.98 -7.06
CA VAL A 22 -7.59 10.31 -7.45
C VAL A 22 -7.62 11.23 -6.23
N MET A 23 -7.37 12.51 -6.47
CA MET A 23 -7.50 13.58 -5.50
C MET A 23 -8.72 14.41 -5.87
N GLU A 24 -9.58 14.67 -4.89
CA GLU A 24 -10.65 15.65 -5.02
C GLU A 24 -10.04 17.07 -4.94
N GLU A 25 -10.39 17.91 -5.91
CA GLU A 25 -9.96 19.30 -6.02
C GLU A 25 -11.18 20.16 -6.35
N GLY A 26 -11.89 20.59 -5.30
CA GLY A 26 -13.17 21.29 -5.44
C GLY A 26 -14.26 20.38 -6.01
N LYS A 27 -14.76 20.69 -7.21
CA LYS A 27 -15.76 19.87 -7.93
C LYS A 27 -15.14 18.91 -8.96
N HIS A 28 -13.81 18.82 -8.99
CA HIS A 28 -13.09 18.02 -9.98
C HIS A 28 -12.28 16.91 -9.31
N PHE A 29 -12.07 15.81 -10.04
CA PHE A 29 -11.17 14.75 -9.63
C PHE A 29 -9.92 14.76 -10.51
N LYS A 30 -8.75 14.82 -9.87
CA LYS A 30 -7.47 14.77 -10.55
C LYS A 30 -6.80 13.43 -10.30
N SER A 31 -6.55 12.68 -11.38
CA SER A 31 -5.74 11.46 -11.29
C SER A 31 -4.32 11.80 -10.80
N LYS A 32 -3.91 11.15 -9.72
CA LYS A 32 -2.55 11.24 -9.16
C LYS A 32 -1.73 10.01 -9.48
N HIS A 33 -2.40 8.88 -9.61
CA HIS A 33 -1.80 7.62 -10.04
C HIS A 33 -2.82 6.86 -10.87
N LYS A 34 -2.34 6.25 -11.96
CA LYS A 34 -3.06 5.28 -12.78
C LYS A 34 -2.15 4.06 -12.91
N LEU A 35 -2.56 2.94 -12.35
CA LEU A 35 -1.76 1.72 -12.30
C LEU A 35 -2.53 0.58 -12.98
N PRO A 36 -2.05 0.02 -14.10
CA PRO A 36 -2.67 -1.17 -14.67
C PRO A 36 -2.55 -2.32 -13.66
N LEU A 37 -3.57 -3.16 -13.55
CA LEU A 37 -3.54 -4.24 -12.55
C LEU A 37 -2.39 -5.23 -12.76
N THR A 38 -1.93 -5.37 -14.01
CA THR A 38 -0.75 -6.17 -14.38
C THR A 38 0.56 -5.66 -13.78
N ALA A 39 0.60 -4.40 -13.32
CA ALA A 39 1.78 -3.84 -12.66
C ALA A 39 1.90 -4.23 -11.18
N ILE A 40 0.83 -4.78 -10.58
CA ILE A 40 0.82 -5.19 -9.18
C ILE A 40 1.37 -6.62 -9.11
N ALA A 41 2.56 -6.76 -8.53
CA ALA A 41 3.23 -8.06 -8.36
C ALA A 41 2.69 -8.82 -7.14
N LYS A 42 2.49 -8.11 -6.02
CA LYS A 42 1.96 -8.65 -4.77
C LYS A 42 1.19 -7.59 -3.99
N VAL A 43 0.29 -8.05 -3.14
CA VAL A 43 -0.45 -7.26 -2.17
C VAL A 43 -0.09 -7.75 -0.78
N GLU A 44 0.44 -6.86 0.03
CA GLU A 44 0.95 -7.14 1.36
C GLU A 44 -0.01 -6.52 2.38
N ILE A 45 -0.58 -7.36 3.24
CA ILE A 45 -1.38 -6.94 4.40
C ILE A 45 -0.74 -7.47 5.68
N THR A 46 -1.26 -7.06 6.84
CA THR A 46 -0.89 -7.67 8.12
C THR A 46 -1.99 -8.62 8.61
N SER A 47 -1.65 -9.47 9.57
CA SER A 47 -2.58 -10.34 10.31
C SER A 47 -3.22 -9.63 11.51
N GLN A 48 -3.06 -8.32 11.64
CA GLN A 48 -3.59 -7.54 12.76
C GLN A 48 -4.81 -6.71 12.34
N SER A 49 -5.42 -5.99 13.28
CA SER A 49 -6.60 -5.14 13.04
C SER A 49 -6.27 -3.75 12.46
N ASP A 50 -5.10 -3.61 11.84
CA ASP A 50 -4.68 -2.36 11.24
C ASP A 50 -5.27 -2.15 9.83
N ARG A 51 -4.95 -1.00 9.24
CA ARG A 51 -5.45 -0.56 7.93
C ARG A 51 -4.37 -0.57 6.87
N PHE A 52 -3.28 -1.29 7.10
CA PHE A 52 -2.11 -1.27 6.23
C PHE A 52 -2.35 -2.09 4.98
N LEU A 53 -1.94 -1.52 3.86
CA LEU A 53 -1.95 -2.17 2.56
C LEU A 53 -0.71 -1.68 1.79
N LEU A 54 0.11 -2.62 1.34
CA LEU A 54 1.25 -2.35 0.49
C LEU A 54 1.06 -3.06 -0.86
N LEU A 55 1.02 -2.28 -1.94
CA LEU A 55 1.02 -2.80 -3.30
C LEU A 55 2.46 -2.83 -3.79
N ARG A 56 3.02 -4.03 -3.92
CA ARG A 56 4.32 -4.23 -4.55
C ARG A 56 4.17 -4.15 -6.05
N LEU A 57 4.94 -3.27 -6.66
CA LEU A 57 4.91 -3.12 -8.12
C LEU A 57 5.98 -4.00 -8.75
N SER A 58 5.74 -4.46 -9.97
CA SER A 58 6.76 -5.12 -10.77
C SER A 58 7.92 -4.14 -11.06
N PRO A 59 9.19 -4.60 -11.10
CA PRO A 59 10.36 -3.72 -11.20
C PRO A 59 10.34 -2.72 -12.36
N GLU A 60 9.76 -3.11 -13.50
CA GLU A 60 9.60 -2.28 -14.70
C GLU A 60 8.72 -1.03 -14.45
N HIS A 61 7.86 -1.08 -13.43
CA HIS A 61 6.99 0.03 -13.03
C HIS A 61 7.61 0.93 -11.97
N HIS A 62 8.71 0.55 -11.30
CA HIS A 62 9.24 1.34 -10.17
C HIS A 62 9.65 2.76 -10.55
N LYS A 63 10.20 2.94 -11.75
CA LYS A 63 10.65 4.25 -12.24
C LYS A 63 9.47 5.16 -12.59
N THR A 64 8.46 4.63 -13.28
CA THR A 64 7.28 5.38 -13.74
C THR A 64 6.31 5.64 -12.60
N ASP A 65 6.06 4.61 -11.82
CA ASP A 65 5.02 4.55 -10.79
C ASP A 65 5.57 4.83 -9.40
N LYS A 66 6.80 5.32 -9.35
CA LYS A 66 7.33 5.82 -8.10
C LYS A 66 7.33 4.69 -7.05
N GLY A 67 7.96 3.56 -7.37
CA GLY A 67 8.14 2.43 -6.46
C GLY A 67 6.82 1.83 -5.95
N ASP A 68 6.89 1.15 -4.82
CA ASP A 68 5.72 0.52 -4.20
C ASP A 68 4.74 1.55 -3.61
N LEU A 69 3.48 1.16 -3.52
CA LEU A 69 2.42 2.01 -2.95
C LEU A 69 2.03 1.55 -1.56
N ILE A 70 2.21 2.45 -0.59
CA ILE A 70 1.74 2.27 0.79
C ILE A 70 0.43 3.04 0.96
N LEU A 71 -0.60 2.33 1.40
CA LEU A 71 -1.96 2.84 1.60
C LEU A 71 -2.42 2.53 3.03
N GLU A 72 -3.18 3.47 3.59
CA GLU A 72 -3.99 3.25 4.79
C GLU A 72 -5.45 3.21 4.34
N MET A 73 -6.11 2.06 4.47
CA MET A 73 -7.44 1.83 3.92
C MET A 73 -8.40 1.25 4.98
N PRO A 74 -9.59 1.85 5.18
CA PRO A 74 -10.57 1.33 6.15
C PRO A 74 -11.09 -0.08 5.87
N ASN A 75 -11.31 -0.39 4.59
CA ASN A 75 -11.97 -1.64 4.15
C ASN A 75 -10.96 -2.52 3.40
N VAL A 76 -9.86 -2.90 4.08
CA VAL A 76 -8.75 -3.65 3.46
C VAL A 76 -9.24 -4.97 2.88
N ILE A 77 -10.05 -5.73 3.62
CA ILE A 77 -10.50 -7.06 3.23
C ILE A 77 -11.40 -6.99 1.99
N GLU A 78 -12.35 -6.07 1.96
CA GLU A 78 -13.24 -5.85 0.82
C GLU A 78 -12.43 -5.46 -0.42
N PHE A 79 -11.50 -4.51 -0.29
CA PHE A 79 -10.67 -4.09 -1.40
C PHE A 79 -9.80 -5.22 -1.93
N VAL A 80 -9.13 -5.97 -1.06
CA VAL A 80 -8.27 -7.10 -1.46
C VAL A 80 -9.11 -8.16 -2.16
N THR A 81 -10.32 -8.45 -1.67
CA THR A 81 -11.24 -9.41 -2.32
C THR A 81 -11.62 -8.96 -3.72
N PHE A 82 -11.99 -7.68 -3.89
CA PHE A 82 -12.30 -7.13 -5.22
C PHE A 82 -11.08 -7.11 -6.14
N LEU A 83 -9.89 -6.82 -5.61
CA LEU A 83 -8.66 -6.80 -6.39
C LEU A 83 -8.26 -8.20 -6.87
N VAL A 84 -8.32 -9.21 -6.00
CA VAL A 84 -8.10 -10.62 -6.36
C VAL A 84 -9.09 -11.05 -7.43
N SER A 85 -10.38 -10.70 -7.28
CA SER A 85 -11.39 -11.01 -8.29
C SER A 85 -11.14 -10.29 -9.63
N ALA A 86 -10.68 -9.04 -9.62
CA ALA A 86 -10.40 -8.28 -10.85
C ALA A 86 -9.13 -8.74 -11.56
N THR A 87 -8.16 -9.29 -10.82
CA THR A 87 -6.89 -9.81 -11.36
C THR A 87 -6.94 -11.28 -11.73
N ASP A 88 -7.95 -12.02 -11.24
CA ASP A 88 -8.02 -13.48 -11.31
C ASP A 88 -6.74 -14.16 -10.79
N ASN A 89 -6.10 -13.55 -9.78
CA ASN A 89 -4.84 -14.00 -9.21
C ASN A 89 -4.99 -14.26 -7.70
N HIS A 90 -5.24 -15.52 -7.35
CA HIS A 90 -5.39 -15.94 -5.96
C HIS A 90 -4.08 -15.93 -5.16
N ASP A 91 -2.94 -15.99 -5.85
CA ASP A 91 -1.61 -15.92 -5.23
C ASP A 91 -1.15 -14.47 -5.01
N LEU A 92 -1.98 -13.47 -5.33
CA LEU A 92 -1.60 -12.05 -5.25
C LEU A 92 -1.31 -11.60 -3.81
N VAL A 93 -1.96 -12.20 -2.82
CA VAL A 93 -1.99 -11.71 -1.43
C VAL A 93 -0.93 -12.40 -0.58
N ASN A 94 -0.18 -11.63 0.19
CA ASN A 94 0.70 -12.11 1.25
C ASN A 94 0.27 -11.46 2.58
N ILE A 95 0.23 -12.28 3.64
CA ILE A 95 -0.19 -11.86 4.98
C ILE A 95 1.03 -11.89 5.91
N ASN A 96 1.42 -10.72 6.40
CA ASN A 96 2.55 -10.57 7.31
C ASN A 96 2.07 -10.57 8.77
N SER A 97 2.82 -11.22 9.63
CA SER A 97 2.61 -11.21 11.08
C SER A 97 3.61 -10.28 11.77
N VAL A 98 3.33 -9.96 13.04
CA VAL A 98 4.29 -9.23 13.88
C VAL A 98 5.59 -10.02 14.09
N GLU A 99 5.56 -11.35 13.94
CA GLU A 99 6.75 -12.21 14.03
C GLU A 99 7.71 -12.01 12.86
N ASN A 100 7.22 -11.52 11.71
CA ASN A 100 8.09 -11.12 10.61
C ASN A 100 8.98 -9.93 11.01
N GLY A 101 8.57 -9.13 11.99
CA GLY A 101 9.31 -8.01 12.57
C GLY A 101 9.43 -6.79 11.65
N GLN A 102 9.99 -6.97 10.46
CA GLN A 102 10.22 -5.91 9.49
C GLN A 102 9.96 -6.42 8.07
N ILE A 103 9.29 -5.60 7.26
CA ILE A 103 9.18 -5.79 5.81
C ILE A 103 9.77 -4.58 5.08
N THR A 104 10.11 -4.77 3.80
CA THR A 104 10.66 -3.70 2.96
C THR A 104 9.71 -3.32 1.83
N HIS A 105 9.86 -2.10 1.31
CA HIS A 105 9.20 -1.61 0.11
C HIS A 105 10.20 -0.86 -0.77
N MET A 106 9.93 -0.81 -2.07
CA MET A 106 10.83 -0.21 -3.06
C MET A 106 10.51 1.27 -3.31
N LEU A 107 11.55 2.10 -3.37
CA LEU A 107 11.48 3.49 -3.79
C LEU A 107 11.81 3.65 -5.28
N SER A 108 11.63 4.85 -5.82
CA SER A 108 11.76 5.11 -7.27
C SER A 108 13.21 5.11 -7.76
N ASP A 109 14.13 5.32 -6.84
CA ASP A 109 15.57 5.27 -7.07
C ASP A 109 16.13 3.86 -6.87
N GLY A 110 15.27 2.86 -6.63
CA GLY A 110 15.65 1.47 -6.37
C GLY A 110 16.14 1.20 -4.95
N THR A 111 16.12 2.20 -4.06
CA THR A 111 16.42 1.99 -2.65
C THR A 111 15.26 1.33 -1.92
N GLU A 112 15.55 0.68 -0.80
CA GLU A 112 14.54 0.05 0.04
C GLU A 112 14.19 0.92 1.25
N GLY A 113 12.90 1.07 1.50
CA GLY A 113 12.36 1.62 2.74
C GLY A 113 11.91 0.50 3.66
N LYS A 114 11.99 0.75 4.96
CA LYS A 114 11.68 -0.24 6.01
C LYS A 114 10.34 0.06 6.67
N ILE A 115 9.62 -1.01 6.97
CA ILE A 115 8.33 -1.01 7.64
C ILE A 115 8.42 -1.98 8.82
N ASP A 116 8.37 -1.44 10.03
CA ASP A 116 8.40 -2.20 11.28
C ASP A 116 6.96 -2.62 11.64
N LEU A 117 6.73 -3.92 11.81
CA LEU A 117 5.45 -4.49 12.21
C LEU A 117 5.47 -4.74 13.71
N THR A 118 4.51 -4.17 14.43
CA THR A 118 4.48 -4.22 15.89
C THR A 118 3.07 -4.43 16.41
N GLN A 119 2.94 -5.00 17.60
CA GLN A 119 1.67 -5.10 18.31
C GLN A 119 1.58 -3.97 19.34
N GLY A 120 0.46 -3.24 19.35
CA GLY A 120 0.27 -2.11 20.26
C GLY A 120 -0.85 -2.32 21.27
N GLN A 121 -0.73 -1.67 22.44
CA GLN A 121 -1.80 -1.61 23.43
C GLN A 121 -2.78 -0.46 23.17
N ASN A 122 -2.38 0.54 22.37
CA ASN A 122 -3.14 1.77 22.14
C ASN A 122 -3.96 1.76 20.84
N GLY A 123 -4.26 0.55 20.34
CA GLY A 123 -5.00 0.33 19.10
C GLY A 123 -4.15 0.52 17.83
N PRO A 124 -4.74 0.23 16.66
CA PRO A 124 -4.00 0.17 15.41
C PRO A 124 -3.57 1.55 14.92
N GLY A 125 -2.39 1.65 14.31
CA GLY A 125 -1.83 2.90 13.85
C GLY A 125 -0.71 2.76 12.83
N ILE A 126 -0.59 3.75 11.94
CA ILE A 126 0.46 3.82 10.92
C ILE A 126 1.13 5.18 11.01
N GLN A 127 2.43 5.20 11.30
CA GLN A 127 3.18 6.43 11.52
C GLN A 127 4.66 6.31 11.18
N LYS A 128 5.30 7.43 10.90
CA LYS A 128 6.75 7.50 10.74
C LYS A 128 7.44 7.46 12.10
N SER A 129 8.44 6.61 12.24
CA SER A 129 9.32 6.57 13.41
C SER A 129 10.40 7.66 13.39
N LYS A 130 11.09 7.84 14.52
CA LYS A 130 12.24 8.74 14.61
C LYS A 130 13.46 8.28 13.79
N ASN A 131 13.63 6.97 13.58
CA ASN A 131 14.71 6.41 12.75
C ASN A 131 14.38 6.46 11.24
N GLY A 132 13.21 6.98 10.87
CA GLY A 132 12.82 7.19 9.49
C GLY A 132 12.08 6.03 8.85
N HIS A 133 11.87 4.92 9.55
CA HIS A 133 11.02 3.80 9.12
C HIS A 133 9.53 4.16 9.20
N LEU A 134 8.70 3.35 8.54
CA LEU A 134 7.27 3.31 8.81
C LEU A 134 7.02 2.30 9.93
N ILE A 135 6.20 2.63 10.92
CA ILE A 135 5.73 1.68 11.93
C ILE A 135 4.27 1.41 11.64
N VAL A 136 3.92 0.13 11.55
CA VAL A 136 2.55 -0.37 11.55
C VAL A 136 2.32 -1.05 12.88
N VAL A 137 1.32 -0.56 13.59
CA VAL A 137 0.87 -1.05 14.88
C VAL A 137 -0.47 -1.73 14.67
N GLY A 138 -0.54 -3.02 14.99
CA GLY A 138 -1.75 -3.83 15.05
C GLY A 138 -2.54 -3.67 16.32
#